data_AF-I4HE11-F1
#
_entry.id   AF-I4HE11-F1
#
_cell.length_a   1.000
_cell.length_b   1.000
_cell.length_c   1.000
_cell.angle_alpha   90.00
_cell.angle_beta   90.00
_cell.angle_gamma   90.00
#
_symmetry.space_group_name_H-M   'P 1'
#
loop_
_entity.id
_entity.type
_entity.pdbx_description
1 polymer ?
#
loop_
_entity_poly.entity_id
_entity_poly.type
_entity_poly.pdbx_seq_one_letter_code
_entity_poly.pdbx_strand_id
1 'polypeptide(L)'
;MARKYDAFLRPLPGYNPDLHNIAPFLEFALAGKTIIQQGDVVPLFTAIDRFQDVRHIFCLPYQIPCAGNFRRQGIDKINLGEYQLYGDLNARRAALNGPIIVETQLNPLGGFLQINLGDPAVADELTRNNFKQVNFSPRRAGEYFPYPGGDTVEIYFPKSIYPFGILGMSGQKIICFASSGLSGRIGNTLEGITLIMSDGFSAEEAMVLDEGFDVFQMINPMKDDHAFTYTNEELLDRVLAFTYDQMLLDTAASVNNPVNGPALGGDMREWPLNRDLLNQVEIDYGIRGSGLDYADIFPVRLRRSQIRSMALRELLST
;
A
#
# COMPACT_ATOMS: atom_id res chain seq x y z
N MET A 1 33.18 11.78 10.12
CA MET A 1 32.01 11.61 11.01
C MET A 1 32.01 10.29 11.79
N ALA A 2 32.48 9.16 11.24
CA ALA A 2 32.50 7.84 11.90
C ALA A 2 33.05 7.83 13.36
N ARG A 3 34.21 8.47 13.62
CA ARG A 3 34.79 8.54 14.97
C ARG A 3 33.92 9.25 16.02
N LYS A 4 33.03 10.17 15.62
CA LYS A 4 32.08 10.83 16.53
C LYS A 4 30.88 9.93 16.84
N TYR A 5 30.44 9.13 15.87
CA TYR A 5 29.36 8.16 16.05
C TYR A 5 29.80 6.96 16.89
N ASP A 6 31.00 6.40 16.66
CA ASP A 6 31.51 5.30 17.49
C ASP A 6 31.67 5.73 18.96
N ALA A 7 32.07 6.98 19.21
CA ALA A 7 32.18 7.52 20.55
C ALA A 7 30.82 7.59 21.27
N PHE A 8 29.74 7.80 20.52
CA PHE A 8 28.37 7.84 21.03
C PHE A 8 27.79 6.44 21.29
N LEU A 9 28.18 5.43 20.49
CA LEU A 9 27.66 4.05 20.56
C LEU A 9 28.48 3.12 21.47
N ARG A 10 29.76 3.44 21.72
CA ARG A 10 30.65 2.72 22.67
C ARG A 10 30.10 2.43 24.07
N PRO A 11 29.29 3.29 24.70
CA PRO A 11 28.73 3.00 26.01
C PRO A 11 27.53 2.04 25.96
N LEU A 12 27.00 1.70 24.78
CA LEU A 12 25.84 0.82 24.65
C LEU A 12 26.23 -0.67 24.79
N PRO A 13 25.55 -1.45 25.65
CA PRO A 13 25.82 -2.88 25.80
C PRO A 13 25.58 -3.64 24.48
N GLY A 14 26.60 -4.33 23.97
CA GLY A 14 26.49 -5.13 22.72
C GLY A 14 27.06 -4.46 21.47
N TYR A 15 27.54 -3.21 21.55
CA TYR A 15 28.16 -2.52 20.42
C TYR A 15 29.59 -2.98 20.22
N ASN A 16 29.95 -3.42 19.00
CA ASN A 16 31.32 -3.72 18.64
C ASN A 16 31.90 -2.60 17.76
N PRO A 17 32.85 -1.80 18.27
CA PRO A 17 33.44 -0.66 17.56
C PRO A 17 34.38 -1.07 16.42
N ASP A 18 34.90 -2.31 16.42
CA ASP A 18 35.79 -2.82 15.37
C ASP A 18 35.00 -3.32 14.16
N LEU A 19 33.75 -3.74 14.38
CA LEU A 19 32.83 -4.21 13.34
C LEU A 19 31.80 -3.15 12.92
N HIS A 20 31.76 -2.00 13.61
CA HIS A 20 30.69 -0.99 13.52
C HIS A 20 29.28 -1.60 13.56
N ASN A 21 29.10 -2.70 14.31
CA ASN A 21 27.88 -3.49 14.30
C ASN A 21 26.82 -2.84 15.20
N ILE A 22 25.81 -2.24 14.58
CA ILE A 22 24.65 -1.67 15.28
C ILE A 22 23.43 -2.61 15.31
N ALA A 23 23.51 -3.79 14.69
CA ALA A 23 22.41 -4.75 14.63
C ALA A 23 21.78 -5.08 16.00
N PRO A 24 22.53 -5.18 17.12
CA PRO A 24 21.94 -5.41 18.45
C PRO A 24 21.06 -4.26 18.95
N PHE A 25 21.15 -3.07 18.35
CA PHE A 25 20.37 -1.88 18.71
C PHE A 25 19.24 -1.56 17.73
N LEU A 26 19.20 -2.30 16.62
CA LEU A 26 18.13 -2.19 15.64
C LEU A 26 16.99 -3.11 16.08
N GLU A 27 16.19 -2.67 17.06
CA GLU A 27 14.87 -3.24 17.28
C GLU A 27 13.92 -2.69 16.21
N PHE A 28 13.78 -3.42 15.10
CA PHE A 28 12.66 -3.20 14.20
C PHE A 28 11.45 -3.95 14.74
N ALA A 29 10.49 -3.23 15.31
CA ALA A 29 9.13 -3.74 15.41
C ALA A 29 8.52 -3.74 14.00
N LEU A 30 8.77 -4.81 13.23
CA LEU A 30 8.11 -5.02 11.95
C LEU A 30 6.66 -5.42 12.22
N ALA A 31 5.76 -4.44 12.19
CA ALA A 31 4.34 -4.69 12.15
C ALA A 31 3.96 -5.08 10.71
N GLY A 32 3.88 -6.37 10.44
CA GLY A 32 3.50 -6.91 9.14
C GLY A 32 2.35 -7.90 9.23
N LYS A 33 1.70 -8.16 8.09
CA LYS A 33 0.63 -9.17 7.96
C LYS A 33 1.25 -10.46 7.41
N THR A 34 1.32 -11.52 8.22
CA THR A 34 1.90 -12.81 7.80
C THR A 34 1.10 -13.43 6.65
N ILE A 35 1.81 -13.89 5.62
CA ILE A 35 1.24 -14.54 4.43
C ILE A 35 1.83 -15.94 4.17
N ILE A 36 3.02 -16.24 4.69
CA ILE A 36 3.59 -17.60 4.72
C ILE A 36 4.06 -17.87 6.13
N GLN A 37 3.76 -19.06 6.63
CA GLN A 37 4.18 -19.53 7.95
C GLN A 37 4.59 -20.99 7.87
N GLN A 38 5.78 -21.32 8.36
CA GLN A 38 6.34 -22.68 8.36
C GLN A 38 6.37 -23.35 6.99
N GLY A 39 6.59 -22.56 5.93
CA GLY A 39 6.58 -23.00 4.53
C GLY A 39 5.18 -23.16 3.93
N ASP A 40 4.12 -22.98 4.71
CA ASP A 40 2.74 -23.08 4.24
C ASP A 40 2.15 -21.70 3.94
N VAL A 41 1.44 -21.62 2.81
CA VAL A 41 0.65 -20.45 2.42
C VAL A 41 -0.49 -20.26 3.42
N VAL A 42 -0.53 -19.09 4.07
CA VAL A 42 -1.63 -18.75 4.98
C VAL A 42 -2.88 -18.46 4.14
N PRO A 43 -3.95 -19.27 4.23
CA PRO A 43 -5.12 -19.07 3.38
C PRO A 43 -5.82 -17.76 3.73
N LEU A 44 -6.10 -16.91 2.73
CA LEU A 44 -6.63 -15.57 2.98
C LEU A 44 -7.93 -15.57 3.81
N PHE A 45 -8.81 -16.56 3.63
CA PHE A 45 -10.06 -16.66 4.40
C PHE A 45 -9.85 -16.86 5.92
N THR A 46 -8.66 -17.31 6.33
CA THR A 46 -8.27 -17.51 7.73
C THR A 46 -7.57 -16.29 8.33
N ALA A 47 -7.07 -15.37 7.49
CA ALA A 47 -6.28 -14.22 7.89
C ALA A 47 -6.87 -12.88 7.42
N ILE A 48 -8.03 -12.89 6.77
CA ILE A 48 -8.70 -11.71 6.20
C ILE A 48 -9.03 -10.64 7.24
N ASP A 49 -9.23 -11.02 8.50
CA ASP A 49 -9.45 -10.12 9.63
C ASP A 49 -8.20 -9.31 10.00
N ARG A 50 -6.99 -9.79 9.65
CA ARG A 50 -5.73 -9.06 9.85
C ARG A 50 -5.61 -7.84 8.92
N PHE A 51 -6.41 -7.80 7.85
CA PHE A 51 -6.51 -6.67 6.95
C PHE A 51 -7.71 -5.83 7.39
N GLN A 52 -7.46 -4.91 8.33
CA GLN A 52 -8.49 -4.08 8.97
C GLN A 52 -9.33 -3.27 7.96
N ASP A 53 -8.74 -2.96 6.80
CA ASP A 53 -9.41 -2.34 5.68
C ASP A 53 -9.65 -3.37 4.56
N VAL A 54 -10.92 -3.66 4.32
CA VAL A 54 -11.38 -4.65 3.32
C VAL A 54 -11.02 -4.28 1.89
N ARG A 55 -10.71 -3.00 1.63
CA ARG A 55 -10.29 -2.51 0.31
C ARG A 55 -8.91 -3.02 -0.07
N HIS A 56 -8.08 -3.41 0.90
CA HIS A 56 -6.83 -4.12 0.64
C HIS A 56 -7.04 -5.47 -0.07
N ILE A 57 -8.23 -6.06 0.07
CA ILE A 57 -8.54 -7.40 -0.46
C ILE A 57 -9.52 -7.33 -1.62
N PHE A 58 -10.52 -6.44 -1.55
CA PHE A 58 -11.59 -6.36 -2.54
C PHE A 58 -11.58 -5.03 -3.28
N CYS A 59 -11.68 -5.09 -4.61
CA CYS A 59 -11.89 -3.92 -5.45
C CYS A 59 -13.36 -3.52 -5.33
N LEU A 60 -13.66 -2.61 -4.42
CA LEU A 60 -15.02 -2.10 -4.22
C LEU A 60 -15.34 -0.99 -5.23
N PRO A 61 -16.57 -0.94 -5.78
CA PRO A 61 -17.00 0.21 -6.56
C PRO A 61 -16.92 1.50 -5.74
N TYR A 62 -16.06 2.42 -6.15
CA TYR A 62 -15.79 3.68 -5.47
C TYR A 62 -16.74 4.79 -5.95
N GLN A 63 -17.05 5.74 -5.07
CA GLN A 63 -17.86 6.94 -5.37
C GLN A 63 -19.28 6.68 -5.85
N ILE A 64 -19.90 5.59 -5.41
CA ILE A 64 -21.30 5.29 -5.74
C ILE A 64 -22.22 6.33 -5.12
N PRO A 65 -23.04 7.04 -5.93
CA PRO A 65 -24.01 8.00 -5.42
C PRO A 65 -24.96 7.37 -4.42
N CYS A 66 -25.19 8.05 -3.32
CA CYS A 66 -26.17 7.65 -2.31
C CYS A 66 -26.90 8.87 -1.75
N ALA A 67 -28.05 8.64 -1.14
CA ALA A 67 -28.77 9.64 -0.36
C ALA A 67 -28.81 9.20 1.09
N GLY A 68 -28.47 10.10 2.02
CA GLY A 68 -28.69 9.85 3.44
C GLY A 68 -27.70 10.52 4.37
N ASN A 69 -27.72 10.05 5.62
CA ASN A 69 -26.87 10.56 6.68
C ASN A 69 -26.21 9.40 7.42
N PHE A 70 -24.93 9.55 7.73
CA PHE A 70 -24.19 8.68 8.63
C PHE A 70 -23.69 9.50 9.81
N ARG A 71 -23.97 9.06 11.05
CA ARG A 71 -23.59 9.82 12.26
C ARG A 71 -23.95 11.32 12.22
N ARG A 72 -25.13 11.63 11.67
CA ARG A 72 -25.67 13.00 11.47
C ARG A 72 -24.89 13.88 10.47
N GLN A 73 -24.01 13.29 9.68
CA GLN A 73 -23.35 13.95 8.56
C GLN A 73 -23.99 13.48 7.25
N GLY A 74 -24.32 14.41 6.37
CA GLY A 74 -24.81 14.09 5.03
C GLY A 74 -23.72 13.40 4.23
N ILE A 75 -24.09 12.29 3.58
CA ILE A 75 -23.20 11.55 2.69
C ILE A 75 -23.90 11.43 1.34
N ASP A 76 -23.18 11.80 0.28
CA ASP A 76 -23.62 11.75 -1.11
C ASP A 76 -22.94 10.64 -1.92
N LYS A 77 -21.86 10.04 -1.40
CA LYS A 77 -21.09 8.97 -2.05
C LYS A 77 -20.54 7.93 -1.07
N ILE A 78 -20.50 6.67 -1.48
CA ILE A 78 -19.95 5.56 -0.69
C ILE A 78 -19.24 4.50 -1.55
N ASN A 79 -18.55 3.56 -0.90
CA ASN A 79 -18.08 2.34 -1.52
C ASN A 79 -19.15 1.26 -1.40
N LEU A 80 -19.62 0.72 -2.52
CA LEU A 80 -20.67 -0.29 -2.51
C LEU A 80 -20.15 -1.60 -1.88
N GLY A 81 -20.86 -2.09 -0.85
CA GLY A 81 -20.54 -3.33 -0.14
C GLY A 81 -19.53 -3.19 1.00
N GLU A 82 -18.90 -2.03 1.17
CA GLU A 82 -17.91 -1.81 2.24
C GLU A 82 -18.53 -2.02 3.62
N TYR A 83 -19.75 -1.54 3.84
CA TYR A 83 -20.45 -1.68 5.11
C TYR A 83 -20.66 -3.15 5.52
N GLN A 84 -21.16 -3.98 4.60
CA GLN A 84 -21.38 -5.41 4.84
C GLN A 84 -20.06 -6.14 5.07
N LEU A 85 -19.05 -5.89 4.25
CA LEU A 85 -17.75 -6.55 4.37
C LEU A 85 -17.03 -6.13 5.67
N TYR A 86 -17.13 -4.88 6.08
CA TYR A 86 -16.52 -4.42 7.33
C TYR A 86 -17.23 -5.02 8.56
N GLY A 87 -18.56 -5.09 8.53
CA GLY A 87 -19.38 -5.56 9.64
C GLY A 87 -19.46 -7.09 9.81
N ASP A 88 -19.18 -7.88 8.77
CA ASP A 88 -19.37 -9.33 8.78
C ASP A 88 -18.15 -10.11 8.25
N LEU A 89 -17.53 -10.91 9.13
CA LEU A 89 -16.43 -11.80 8.78
C LEU A 89 -16.85 -12.93 7.82
N ASN A 90 -18.08 -13.44 7.92
CA ASN A 90 -18.57 -14.49 7.04
C ASN A 90 -18.85 -13.94 5.64
N ALA A 91 -19.39 -12.72 5.53
CA ALA A 91 -19.51 -12.02 4.24
C ALA A 91 -18.13 -11.87 3.56
N ARG A 92 -17.09 -11.48 4.32
CA ARG A 92 -15.71 -11.42 3.81
C ARG A 92 -15.22 -12.77 3.31
N ARG A 93 -15.40 -13.84 4.08
CA ARG A 93 -14.99 -15.20 3.68
C ARG A 93 -15.75 -15.70 2.44
N ALA A 94 -17.03 -15.39 2.33
CA ALA A 94 -17.84 -15.74 1.17
C ALA A 94 -17.37 -14.97 -0.09
N ALA A 95 -17.13 -13.66 0.05
CA ALA A 95 -16.69 -12.79 -1.04
C ALA A 95 -15.33 -13.19 -1.64
N LEU A 96 -14.48 -13.90 -0.89
CA LEU A 96 -13.21 -14.43 -1.42
C LEU A 96 -13.40 -15.47 -2.53
N ASN A 97 -14.52 -16.18 -2.54
CA ASN A 97 -14.76 -17.34 -3.39
C ASN A 97 -15.97 -17.20 -4.32
N GLY A 98 -16.78 -16.16 -4.18
CA GLY A 98 -17.99 -16.01 -4.99
C GLY A 98 -18.76 -14.71 -4.76
N PRO A 99 -19.92 -14.57 -5.43
CA PRO A 99 -20.81 -13.45 -5.23
C PRO A 99 -21.36 -13.41 -3.80
N ILE A 100 -21.60 -12.20 -3.31
CA ILE A 100 -22.36 -11.96 -2.08
C ILE A 100 -23.50 -10.99 -2.34
N ILE A 101 -24.49 -11.02 -1.45
CA ILE A 101 -25.61 -10.07 -1.47
C ILE A 101 -25.22 -8.84 -0.66
N VAL A 102 -25.41 -7.68 -1.26
CA VAL A 102 -25.18 -6.36 -0.66
C VAL A 102 -26.51 -5.62 -0.61
N GLU A 103 -26.84 -5.11 0.57
CA GLU A 103 -28.02 -4.26 0.77
C GLU A 103 -27.71 -2.84 0.28
N THR A 104 -28.67 -2.25 -0.43
CA THR A 104 -28.57 -0.87 -0.95
C THR A 104 -29.21 0.13 -0.01
N GLN A 105 -29.99 -0.35 0.97
CA GLN A 105 -30.53 0.41 2.08
C GLN A 105 -29.79 0.03 3.35
N LEU A 106 -29.00 0.94 3.90
CA LEU A 106 -28.23 0.73 5.11
C LEU A 106 -28.85 1.54 6.25
N ASN A 107 -28.96 0.92 7.43
CA ASN A 107 -29.32 1.60 8.68
C ASN A 107 -28.12 1.63 9.65
N PRO A 108 -27.06 2.39 9.32
CA PRO A 108 -25.91 2.53 10.22
C PRO A 108 -26.33 3.28 11.49
N LEU A 109 -25.77 2.90 12.65
CA LEU A 109 -26.02 3.47 13.98
C LEU A 109 -26.43 4.96 13.98
N GLY A 110 -27.75 5.23 13.97
CA GLY A 110 -28.34 6.57 14.03
C GLY A 110 -28.49 7.32 12.70
N GLY A 111 -28.51 6.63 11.56
CA GLY A 111 -28.69 7.19 10.21
C GLY A 111 -29.37 6.22 9.25
N PHE A 112 -29.56 6.68 8.01
CA PHE A 112 -30.10 5.92 6.88
C PHE A 112 -29.29 6.30 5.64
N LEU A 113 -28.86 5.33 4.85
CA LEU A 113 -28.21 5.53 3.56
C LEU A 113 -28.91 4.67 2.51
N GLN A 114 -29.16 5.23 1.34
CA GLN A 114 -29.82 4.55 0.25
C GLN A 114 -29.07 4.75 -1.06
N ILE A 115 -28.83 3.65 -1.76
CA ILE A 115 -28.30 3.62 -3.12
C ILE A 115 -29.44 3.28 -4.06
N ASN A 116 -29.73 4.16 -5.02
CA ASN A 116 -30.71 3.86 -6.05
C ASN A 116 -30.02 3.19 -7.25
N LEU A 117 -30.08 1.86 -7.32
CA LEU A 117 -29.49 1.10 -8.45
C LEU A 117 -30.11 1.43 -9.81
N GLY A 118 -31.32 2.03 -9.83
CA GLY A 118 -31.95 2.51 -11.05
C GLY A 118 -31.46 3.87 -11.53
N ASP A 119 -30.62 4.56 -10.75
CA ASP A 119 -30.02 5.83 -11.13
C ASP A 119 -28.92 5.61 -12.19
N PRO A 120 -29.00 6.26 -13.37
CA PRO A 120 -27.95 6.20 -14.39
C PRO A 120 -26.56 6.54 -13.84
N ALA A 121 -26.45 7.46 -12.87
CA ALA A 121 -25.17 7.84 -12.28
C ALA A 121 -24.51 6.68 -11.53
N VAL A 122 -25.30 5.79 -10.89
CA VAL A 122 -24.79 4.58 -10.23
C VAL A 122 -24.28 3.58 -11.26
N ALA A 123 -25.02 3.37 -12.35
CA ALA A 123 -24.60 2.49 -13.44
C ALA A 123 -23.32 2.99 -14.13
N ASP A 124 -23.19 4.31 -14.31
CA ASP A 124 -22.00 4.95 -14.89
C ASP A 124 -20.78 4.79 -13.98
N GLU A 125 -20.92 4.95 -12.66
CA GLU A 125 -19.82 4.69 -11.71
C GLU A 125 -19.45 3.21 -11.69
N LEU A 126 -20.42 2.29 -11.65
CA LEU A 126 -20.14 0.84 -11.71
C LEU A 126 -19.36 0.49 -12.98
N THR A 127 -19.79 1.02 -14.13
CA THR A 127 -19.08 0.82 -15.41
C THR A 127 -17.67 1.39 -15.37
N ARG A 128 -17.47 2.60 -14.82
CA ARG A 128 -16.13 3.21 -14.63
C ARG A 128 -15.23 2.41 -13.71
N ASN A 129 -15.81 1.74 -12.72
CA ASN A 129 -15.11 0.82 -11.82
C ASN A 129 -14.96 -0.61 -12.43
N ASN A 130 -15.25 -0.78 -13.73
CA ASN A 130 -15.18 -2.06 -14.47
C ASN A 130 -16.16 -3.14 -14.01
N PHE A 131 -17.28 -2.74 -13.41
CA PHE A 131 -18.38 -3.64 -13.07
C PHE A 131 -19.37 -3.77 -14.21
N LYS A 132 -19.80 -4.99 -14.48
CA LYS A 132 -20.74 -5.32 -15.55
C LYS A 132 -22.02 -5.89 -14.97
N GLN A 133 -23.15 -5.32 -15.37
CA GLN A 133 -24.46 -5.86 -15.04
C GLN A 133 -24.70 -7.17 -15.81
N VAL A 134 -25.23 -8.17 -15.11
CA VAL A 134 -25.70 -9.44 -15.67
C VAL A 134 -27.17 -9.66 -15.32
N ASN A 135 -27.80 -10.65 -15.95
CA ASN A 135 -29.25 -10.94 -15.79
C ASN A 135 -29.52 -12.14 -14.87
N PHE A 136 -28.49 -12.68 -14.23
CA PHE A 136 -28.52 -13.83 -13.32
C PHE A 136 -27.38 -13.71 -12.31
N SER A 137 -27.35 -14.57 -11.28
CA SER A 137 -26.30 -14.57 -10.26
C SER A 137 -24.88 -14.50 -10.88
N PRO A 138 -24.04 -13.54 -10.45
CA PRO A 138 -22.70 -13.32 -11.01
C PRO A 138 -21.84 -14.57 -11.00
N ARG A 139 -21.18 -14.87 -12.13
CA ARG A 139 -20.30 -16.04 -12.23
C ARG A 139 -18.83 -15.67 -12.28
N ARG A 140 -18.53 -14.39 -12.52
CA ARG A 140 -17.17 -13.87 -12.61
C ARG A 140 -17.01 -12.64 -11.73
N ALA A 141 -15.81 -12.47 -11.20
CA ALA A 141 -15.41 -11.24 -10.55
C ALA A 141 -15.65 -10.03 -11.48
N GLY A 142 -16.22 -8.95 -10.94
CA GLY A 142 -16.62 -7.76 -11.67
C GLY A 142 -18.05 -7.82 -12.22
N GLU A 143 -18.77 -8.93 -12.07
CA GLU A 143 -20.18 -9.00 -12.44
C GLU A 143 -21.10 -8.65 -11.25
N TYR A 144 -22.23 -8.02 -11.54
CA TYR A 144 -23.28 -7.74 -10.55
C TYR A 144 -24.69 -7.95 -11.12
N PHE A 145 -25.62 -8.33 -10.25
CA PHE A 145 -27.02 -8.58 -10.56
C PHE A 145 -27.92 -7.85 -9.54
N PRO A 146 -28.62 -6.77 -9.95
CA PRO A 146 -29.59 -6.12 -9.07
C PRO A 146 -30.84 -7.00 -8.95
N TYR A 147 -31.27 -7.31 -7.72
CA TYR A 147 -32.48 -8.09 -7.51
C TYR A 147 -33.75 -7.26 -7.84
N PRO A 148 -34.83 -7.92 -8.30
CA PRO A 148 -36.13 -7.29 -8.43
C PRO A 148 -36.55 -6.65 -7.10
N GLY A 149 -36.92 -5.37 -7.12
CA GLY A 149 -37.21 -4.56 -5.93
C GLY A 149 -36.15 -3.50 -5.62
N GLY A 150 -34.91 -3.65 -6.11
CA GLY A 150 -33.87 -2.61 -6.05
C GLY A 150 -33.19 -2.42 -4.68
N ASP A 151 -33.60 -3.18 -3.66
CA ASP A 151 -33.10 -3.06 -2.28
C ASP A 151 -31.82 -3.87 -2.01
N THR A 152 -31.45 -4.76 -2.94
CA THR A 152 -30.25 -5.58 -2.85
C THR A 152 -29.61 -5.78 -4.23
N VAL A 153 -28.31 -5.99 -4.22
CA VAL A 153 -27.52 -6.39 -5.39
C VAL A 153 -26.65 -7.58 -5.03
N GLU A 154 -26.65 -8.59 -5.87
CA GLU A 154 -25.66 -9.65 -5.82
C GLU A 154 -24.44 -9.21 -6.61
N ILE A 155 -23.26 -9.25 -6.01
CA ILE A 155 -22.03 -8.73 -6.61
C ILE A 155 -20.87 -9.67 -6.32
N TYR A 156 -20.10 -9.98 -7.36
CA TYR A 156 -18.85 -10.72 -7.20
C TYR A 156 -17.69 -9.74 -7.31
N PHE A 157 -17.12 -9.38 -6.16
CA PHE A 157 -15.99 -8.45 -6.11
C PHE A 157 -14.72 -9.04 -6.73
N PRO A 158 -14.04 -8.32 -7.63
CA PRO A 158 -12.66 -8.60 -7.95
C PRO A 158 -11.78 -8.46 -6.71
N LYS A 159 -10.70 -9.24 -6.67
CA LYS A 159 -9.65 -9.04 -5.67
C LYS A 159 -8.85 -7.80 -6.03
N SER A 160 -8.50 -7.01 -5.02
CA SER A 160 -7.64 -5.86 -5.21
C SER A 160 -6.25 -6.29 -5.67
N ILE A 161 -5.73 -5.50 -6.59
CA ILE A 161 -4.39 -5.65 -7.14
C ILE A 161 -3.59 -4.46 -6.64
N TYR A 162 -2.49 -4.72 -5.93
CA TYR A 162 -1.61 -3.69 -5.39
C TYR A 162 -0.14 -4.00 -5.67
N PRO A 163 0.72 -2.98 -5.70
CA PRO A 163 2.10 -3.11 -5.25
C PRO A 163 2.16 -3.60 -3.80
N PHE A 164 3.13 -4.44 -3.46
CA PHE A 164 3.34 -4.94 -2.09
C PHE A 164 4.81 -4.87 -1.71
N GLY A 165 5.10 -4.34 -0.53
CA GLY A 165 6.40 -4.44 0.14
C GLY A 165 6.39 -5.66 1.05
N ILE A 166 7.36 -6.55 0.88
CA ILE A 166 7.34 -7.88 1.51
C ILE A 166 8.73 -8.22 2.02
N LEU A 167 8.74 -8.75 3.24
CA LEU A 167 9.91 -9.36 3.84
C LEU A 167 9.65 -10.86 3.99
N GLY A 168 10.57 -11.68 3.49
CA GLY A 168 10.51 -13.12 3.63
C GLY A 168 11.83 -13.72 4.08
N MET A 169 11.79 -14.98 4.50
CA MET A 169 12.95 -15.77 4.87
C MET A 169 12.97 -17.07 4.08
N SER A 170 14.12 -17.44 3.54
CA SER A 170 14.36 -18.75 2.92
C SER A 170 15.65 -19.33 3.51
N GLY A 171 15.51 -20.25 4.46
CA GLY A 171 16.59 -20.66 5.35
C GLY A 171 17.26 -19.45 6.03
N GLN A 172 18.55 -19.25 5.78
CA GLN A 172 19.35 -18.14 6.33
C GLN A 172 19.38 -16.88 5.43
N LYS A 173 18.52 -16.80 4.41
CA LYS A 173 18.47 -15.65 3.50
C LYS A 173 17.25 -14.81 3.82
N ILE A 174 17.46 -13.49 3.87
CA ILE A 174 16.38 -12.52 3.93
C ILE A 174 16.01 -12.12 2.49
N ILE A 175 14.73 -12.17 2.19
CA ILE A 175 14.16 -11.76 0.92
C ILE A 175 13.48 -10.41 1.14
N CYS A 176 14.01 -9.37 0.51
CA CYS A 176 13.34 -8.08 0.42
C CYS A 176 12.72 -7.96 -0.97
N PHE A 177 11.40 -7.95 -1.02
CA PHE A 177 10.65 -7.95 -2.28
C PHE A 177 9.71 -6.75 -2.36
N ALA A 178 9.88 -5.95 -3.41
CA ALA A 178 8.97 -4.90 -3.77
C ALA A 178 8.24 -5.32 -5.04
N SER A 179 6.97 -5.67 -4.88
CA SER A 179 6.10 -6.04 -5.98
C SER A 179 5.48 -4.81 -6.60
N SER A 180 5.16 -4.98 -7.87
CA SER A 180 4.67 -3.90 -8.68
C SER A 180 3.27 -3.97 -9.20
N GLY A 181 2.74 -2.80 -9.54
CA GLY A 181 1.50 -2.61 -10.24
C GLY A 181 1.08 -1.15 -10.41
N LEU A 182 0.03 -0.97 -11.20
CA LEU A 182 -0.94 0.11 -11.10
C LEU A 182 -2.13 -0.46 -10.32
N SER A 183 -2.40 0.08 -9.12
CA SER A 183 -3.46 -0.41 -8.25
C SER A 183 -4.78 -0.54 -9.03
N GLY A 184 -5.39 -1.73 -8.99
CA GLY A 184 -6.63 -2.03 -9.71
C GLY A 184 -6.53 -2.23 -11.23
N ARG A 185 -5.32 -2.27 -11.84
CA ARG A 185 -5.14 -2.49 -13.29
C ARG A 185 -4.08 -3.52 -13.66
N ILE A 186 -2.88 -3.42 -13.10
CA ILE A 186 -1.73 -4.29 -13.42
C ILE A 186 -1.03 -4.54 -12.08
N GLY A 187 -0.68 -5.77 -11.75
CA GLY A 187 0.02 -6.11 -10.50
C GLY A 187 -0.37 -7.48 -9.97
N ASN A 188 -0.16 -7.72 -8.68
CA ASN A 188 -0.50 -9.00 -8.06
C ASN A 188 -1.65 -8.83 -7.06
N THR A 189 -2.46 -9.88 -6.89
CA THR A 189 -3.30 -10.00 -5.70
C THR A 189 -2.44 -10.49 -4.54
N LEU A 190 -2.95 -10.38 -3.32
CA LEU A 190 -2.28 -10.90 -2.14
C LEU A 190 -1.98 -12.41 -2.25
N GLU A 191 -2.90 -13.21 -2.81
CA GLU A 191 -2.66 -14.63 -3.05
C GLU A 191 -1.60 -14.87 -4.12
N GLY A 192 -1.62 -14.11 -5.22
CA GLY A 192 -0.61 -14.20 -6.27
C GLY A 192 0.79 -13.91 -5.72
N ILE A 193 0.90 -12.90 -4.87
CA ILE A 193 2.12 -12.60 -4.14
C ILE A 193 2.57 -13.73 -3.23
N THR A 194 1.63 -14.34 -2.52
CA THR A 194 1.96 -15.41 -1.58
C THR A 194 2.52 -16.62 -2.32
N LEU A 195 1.97 -16.93 -3.50
CA LEU A 195 2.52 -17.96 -4.39
C LEU A 195 3.89 -17.59 -4.94
N ILE A 196 4.15 -16.32 -5.29
CA ILE A 196 5.48 -15.89 -5.74
C ILE A 196 6.52 -16.07 -4.62
N MET A 197 6.18 -15.70 -3.38
CA MET A 197 7.08 -15.85 -2.23
C MET A 197 7.33 -17.32 -1.89
N SER A 198 6.27 -18.14 -1.88
CA SER A 198 6.33 -19.57 -1.60
C SER A 198 7.08 -20.32 -2.71
N ASP A 199 6.55 -20.29 -3.93
CA ASP A 199 7.00 -21.18 -5.00
C ASP A 199 8.20 -20.59 -5.75
N GLY A 200 8.24 -19.27 -5.89
CA GLY A 200 9.30 -18.55 -6.61
C GLY A 200 10.55 -18.33 -5.77
N PHE A 201 10.39 -17.88 -4.52
CA PHE A 201 11.51 -17.59 -3.63
C PHE A 201 11.77 -18.66 -2.57
N SER A 202 10.93 -19.71 -2.49
CA SER A 202 11.04 -20.76 -1.45
C SER A 202 11.08 -20.15 -0.05
N ALA A 203 10.25 -19.14 0.19
CA ALA A 203 10.14 -18.51 1.49
C ALA A 203 9.41 -19.44 2.47
N GLU A 204 10.02 -19.66 3.64
CA GLU A 204 9.46 -20.42 4.76
C GLU A 204 8.58 -19.54 5.65
N GLU A 205 8.92 -18.26 5.76
CA GLU A 205 8.15 -17.24 6.46
C GLU A 205 8.10 -16.01 5.58
N ALA A 206 6.95 -15.34 5.51
CA ALA A 206 6.83 -14.09 4.80
C ALA A 206 5.72 -13.20 5.37
N MET A 207 5.97 -11.90 5.39
CA MET A 207 5.02 -10.89 5.83
C MET A 207 4.95 -9.72 4.84
N VAL A 208 3.74 -9.22 4.66
CA VAL A 208 3.50 -7.94 3.97
C VAL A 208 3.77 -6.81 4.96
N LEU A 209 4.61 -5.88 4.56
CA LEU A 209 4.93 -4.66 5.31
C LEU A 209 3.94 -3.56 4.97
N ASP A 210 3.82 -3.24 3.69
CA ASP A 210 2.95 -2.18 3.18
C ASP A 210 2.47 -2.47 1.75
N GLU A 211 1.51 -1.70 1.28
CA GLU A 211 0.84 -1.87 -0.01
C GLU A 211 0.55 -0.54 -0.72
N GLY A 212 0.29 -0.60 -2.03
CA GLY A 212 -0.15 0.59 -2.76
C GLY A 212 0.99 1.58 -3.05
N PHE A 213 0.78 2.85 -2.72
CA PHE A 213 1.72 3.92 -3.07
C PHE A 213 2.94 4.00 -2.14
N ASP A 214 2.87 3.33 -0.99
CA ASP A 214 3.94 3.32 0.01
C ASP A 214 5.01 2.25 -0.28
N VAL A 215 4.83 1.49 -1.36
CA VAL A 215 5.79 0.47 -1.81
C VAL A 215 6.88 1.10 -2.66
N PHE A 216 8.11 1.06 -2.15
CA PHE A 216 9.31 1.48 -2.86
C PHE A 216 10.46 0.49 -2.64
N GLN A 217 11.47 0.60 -3.51
CA GLN A 217 12.74 -0.08 -3.31
C GLN A 217 13.86 0.94 -3.46
N MET A 218 14.74 0.98 -2.47
CA MET A 218 15.98 1.75 -2.52
C MET A 218 17.15 0.77 -2.51
N ILE A 219 18.07 0.93 -3.46
CA ILE A 219 19.28 0.12 -3.57
C ILE A 219 20.50 1.02 -3.59
N ASN A 220 21.60 0.56 -3.01
CA ASN A 220 22.91 1.12 -3.28
C ASN A 220 23.55 0.25 -4.36
N PRO A 221 23.63 0.71 -5.63
CA PRO A 221 24.19 -0.11 -6.70
C PRO A 221 25.65 -0.43 -6.37
N MET A 222 26.13 -1.59 -6.78
CA MET A 222 27.55 -1.89 -6.60
C MET A 222 28.37 -1.36 -7.78
N LYS A 223 29.53 -0.77 -7.48
CA LYS A 223 30.48 -0.27 -8.48
C LYS A 223 31.30 -1.41 -9.09
N ASP A 224 31.52 -2.45 -8.30
CA ASP A 224 32.15 -3.75 -8.60
C ASP A 224 31.61 -4.82 -7.62
N ASP A 225 32.09 -6.07 -7.68
CA ASP A 225 31.56 -7.17 -6.84
C ASP A 225 31.80 -7.01 -5.32
N HIS A 226 32.47 -5.93 -4.88
CA HIS A 226 32.94 -5.78 -3.50
C HIS A 226 32.66 -4.42 -2.86
N ALA A 227 32.24 -3.40 -3.62
CA ALA A 227 31.98 -2.07 -3.08
C ALA A 227 30.67 -1.44 -3.59
N PHE A 228 29.92 -0.87 -2.65
CA PHE A 228 28.81 0.00 -2.95
C PHE A 228 29.27 1.27 -3.67
N THR A 229 28.45 1.76 -4.60
CA THR A 229 28.71 2.96 -5.40
C THR A 229 28.70 4.21 -4.53
N TYR A 230 27.79 4.25 -3.56
CA TYR A 230 27.58 5.43 -2.72
C TYR A 230 27.90 5.16 -1.26
N THR A 231 28.42 6.16 -0.57
CA THR A 231 28.38 6.23 0.89
C THR A 231 26.96 6.51 1.38
N ASN A 232 26.70 6.31 2.68
CA ASN A 232 25.39 6.62 3.27
C ASN A 232 25.01 8.10 3.10
N GLU A 233 25.97 9.02 3.21
CA GLU A 233 25.73 10.46 3.02
C GLU A 233 25.33 10.76 1.57
N GLU A 234 26.06 10.22 0.59
CA GLU A 234 25.76 10.40 -0.84
C GLU A 234 24.42 9.76 -1.26
N LEU A 235 24.03 8.68 -0.61
CA LEU A 235 22.75 8.03 -0.83
C LEU A 235 21.61 8.86 -0.24
N LEU A 236 21.78 9.40 0.97
CA LEU A 236 20.81 10.31 1.58
C LEU A 236 20.64 11.62 0.79
N ASP A 237 21.72 12.17 0.24
CA ASP A 237 21.64 13.38 -0.59
C ASP A 237 20.87 13.12 -1.90
N ARG A 238 20.94 11.91 -2.45
CA ARG A 238 20.11 11.49 -3.61
C ARG A 238 18.65 11.25 -3.23
N VAL A 239 18.39 10.66 -2.06
CA VAL A 239 17.02 10.55 -1.52
C VAL A 239 16.41 11.93 -1.30
N LEU A 240 17.21 12.89 -0.83
CA LEU A 240 16.82 14.28 -0.69
C LEU A 240 16.49 14.93 -2.04
N ALA A 241 17.29 14.68 -3.08
CA ALA A 241 16.99 15.12 -4.44
C ALA A 241 15.66 14.55 -4.96
N PHE A 242 15.43 13.26 -4.77
CA PHE A 242 14.13 12.62 -5.09
C PHE A 242 12.97 13.26 -4.30
N THR A 243 13.15 13.46 -2.99
CA THR A 243 12.13 14.01 -2.09
C THR A 243 11.74 15.43 -2.51
N TYR A 244 12.73 16.24 -2.88
CA TYR A 244 12.51 17.59 -3.39
C TYR A 244 11.72 17.58 -4.72
N ASP A 245 12.09 16.74 -5.68
CA ASP A 245 11.36 16.62 -6.95
C ASP A 245 9.90 16.16 -6.74
N GLN A 246 9.68 15.19 -5.85
CA GLN A 246 8.34 14.71 -5.51
C GLN A 246 7.52 15.79 -4.80
N MET A 247 8.12 16.53 -3.86
CA MET A 247 7.50 17.69 -3.20
C MET A 247 7.03 18.74 -4.20
N LEU A 248 7.84 19.05 -5.23
CA LEU A 248 7.44 19.99 -6.28
C LEU A 248 6.22 19.49 -7.07
N LEU A 249 6.20 18.20 -7.40
CA LEU A 249 5.07 17.58 -8.11
C LEU A 249 3.79 17.58 -7.26
N ASP A 250 3.90 17.27 -5.97
CA ASP A 250 2.75 17.23 -5.07
C ASP A 250 2.20 18.63 -4.79
N THR A 251 3.09 19.63 -4.67
CA THR A 251 2.68 21.04 -4.57
C THR A 251 1.94 21.49 -5.82
N ALA A 252 2.44 21.13 -7.01
CA ALA A 252 1.74 21.43 -8.26
C ALA A 252 0.39 20.70 -8.35
N ALA A 253 0.28 19.48 -7.82
CA ALA A 253 -0.96 18.72 -7.81
C ALA A 253 -1.99 19.25 -6.81
N SER A 254 -1.56 19.75 -5.64
CA SER A 254 -2.46 20.26 -4.60
C SER A 254 -3.29 21.44 -5.10
N VAL A 255 -2.69 22.30 -5.93
CA VAL A 255 -3.35 23.48 -6.52
C VAL A 255 -4.50 23.07 -7.46
N ASN A 256 -4.38 21.92 -8.10
CA ASN A 256 -5.37 21.41 -9.06
C ASN A 256 -6.47 20.57 -8.39
N ASN A 257 -6.19 19.95 -7.24
CA ASN A 257 -7.11 19.08 -6.51
C ASN A 257 -7.05 19.43 -5.02
N PRO A 258 -7.80 20.44 -4.52
CA PRO A 258 -7.79 20.80 -3.11
C PRO A 258 -8.32 19.63 -2.27
N VAL A 259 -7.41 18.86 -1.68
CA VAL A 259 -7.69 17.54 -1.07
C VAL A 259 -8.58 17.65 0.18
N ASN A 260 -8.79 18.83 0.75
CA ASN A 260 -9.50 18.99 2.03
C ASN A 260 -10.53 20.12 2.07
N GLY A 261 -11.18 20.40 0.93
CA GLY A 261 -12.11 21.52 0.85
C GLY A 261 -11.48 22.85 1.34
N PRO A 262 -12.28 23.85 1.69
CA PRO A 262 -11.79 25.20 1.99
C PRO A 262 -10.97 25.36 3.29
N ALA A 263 -10.72 24.30 4.08
CA ALA A 263 -10.15 24.41 5.43
C ALA A 263 -8.61 24.56 5.47
N LEU A 264 -7.88 24.01 4.48
CA LEU A 264 -6.41 24.08 4.44
C LEU A 264 -5.88 24.89 3.25
N GLY A 265 -6.74 25.30 2.30
CA GLY A 265 -6.32 25.97 1.08
C GLY A 265 -5.77 25.00 0.01
N GLY A 266 -5.62 25.49 -1.22
CA GLY A 266 -5.17 24.69 -2.38
C GLY A 266 -3.65 24.55 -2.50
N ASP A 267 -2.87 25.36 -1.79
CA ASP A 267 -1.42 25.26 -1.80
C ASP A 267 -0.94 24.52 -0.54
N MET A 268 -0.39 23.32 -0.73
CA MET A 268 0.13 22.53 0.38
C MET A 268 1.31 23.18 1.10
N ARG A 269 2.01 24.15 0.48
CA ARG A 269 3.07 24.93 1.14
C ARG A 269 2.55 25.85 2.23
N GLU A 270 1.29 26.28 2.10
CA GLU A 270 0.68 27.17 3.08
C GLU A 270 0.18 26.43 4.33
N TRP A 271 0.09 25.10 4.26
CA TRP A 271 -0.40 24.26 5.35
C TRP A 271 0.52 24.37 6.57
N PRO A 272 -0.03 24.57 7.79
CA PRO A 272 0.77 24.84 8.99
C PRO A 272 1.87 23.82 9.29
N LEU A 273 1.64 22.53 9.01
CA LEU A 273 2.61 21.46 9.25
C LEU A 273 3.64 21.30 8.13
N ASN A 274 3.34 21.80 6.92
CA ASN A 274 4.19 21.62 5.76
C ASN A 274 5.20 22.76 5.62
N ARG A 275 4.84 23.99 6.00
CA ARG A 275 5.66 25.18 5.74
C ARG A 275 7.13 25.01 6.17
N ASP A 276 7.36 24.63 7.42
CA ASP A 276 8.71 24.47 7.95
C ASP A 276 9.43 23.27 7.34
N LEU A 277 8.71 22.16 7.12
CA LEU A 277 9.25 20.95 6.52
C LEU A 277 9.70 21.19 5.07
N LEU A 278 8.86 21.80 4.24
CA LEU A 278 9.15 22.04 2.83
C LEU A 278 10.26 23.08 2.66
N ASN A 279 10.29 24.12 3.50
CA ASN A 279 11.40 25.08 3.54
C ASN A 279 12.72 24.39 3.91
N GLN A 280 12.70 23.47 4.89
CA GLN A 280 13.89 22.74 5.28
C GLN A 280 14.39 21.82 4.16
N VAL A 281 13.48 21.12 3.47
CA VAL A 281 13.81 20.29 2.30
C VAL A 281 14.43 21.13 1.18
N GLU A 282 13.87 22.32 0.90
CA GLU A 282 14.42 23.27 -0.08
C GLU A 282 15.84 23.73 0.27
N ILE A 283 16.07 24.10 1.53
CA ILE A 283 17.38 24.54 2.02
C ILE A 283 18.39 23.40 1.91
N ASP A 284 18.05 22.21 2.44
CA ASP A 284 18.93 21.05 2.40
C ASP A 284 19.25 20.64 0.96
N TYR A 285 18.27 20.67 0.06
CA TYR A 285 18.46 20.38 -1.36
C TYR A 285 19.45 21.38 -1.99
N GLY A 286 19.28 22.67 -1.73
CA GLY A 286 20.19 23.72 -2.22
C GLY A 286 21.64 23.55 -1.75
N ILE A 287 21.85 23.00 -0.55
CA ILE A 287 23.19 22.78 0.03
C ILE A 287 23.82 21.48 -0.49
N ARG A 288 23.05 20.39 -0.59
CA ARG A 288 23.60 19.02 -0.77
C ARG A 288 22.99 18.21 -1.90
N GLY A 289 21.70 18.41 -2.21
CA GLY A 289 20.96 17.58 -3.17
C GLY A 289 20.95 18.10 -4.61
N SER A 290 21.36 19.36 -4.83
CA SER A 290 21.13 20.07 -6.08
C SER A 290 21.77 19.38 -7.30
N GLY A 291 20.92 18.98 -8.26
CA GLY A 291 21.35 18.40 -9.53
C GLY A 291 21.79 16.93 -9.46
N LEU A 292 21.59 16.24 -8.33
CA LEU A 292 21.90 14.82 -8.23
C LEU A 292 20.87 13.95 -8.95
N ASP A 293 21.35 12.99 -9.73
CA ASP A 293 20.51 11.90 -10.25
C ASP A 293 20.35 10.81 -9.18
N TYR A 294 19.14 10.26 -9.12
CA TYR A 294 18.70 9.25 -8.15
C TYR A 294 18.00 8.06 -8.83
N ALA A 295 17.97 8.01 -10.16
CA ALA A 295 17.27 6.97 -10.91
C ALA A 295 17.87 5.57 -10.71
N ASP A 296 19.14 5.48 -10.36
CA ASP A 296 19.86 4.24 -10.14
C ASP A 296 19.65 3.66 -8.73
N ILE A 297 19.41 4.51 -7.72
CA ILE A 297 19.08 4.08 -6.35
C ILE A 297 17.59 3.74 -6.17
N PHE A 298 16.70 4.27 -7.01
CA PHE A 298 15.27 3.95 -7.01
C PHE A 298 14.86 3.15 -8.26
N PRO A 299 15.21 1.85 -8.31
CA PRO A 299 14.90 0.99 -9.45
C PRO A 299 13.39 0.75 -9.61
N VAL A 300 12.61 0.99 -8.55
CA VAL A 300 11.15 1.01 -8.55
C VAL A 300 10.71 2.39 -8.05
N ARG A 301 10.17 3.22 -8.94
CA ARG A 301 9.68 4.56 -8.59
C ARG A 301 8.36 4.47 -7.81
N LEU A 302 8.16 5.38 -6.86
CA LEU A 302 6.94 5.62 -6.07
C LEU A 302 5.65 5.91 -6.89
N ARG A 303 5.67 5.81 -8.23
CA ARG A 303 4.51 6.06 -9.12
C ARG A 303 4.21 4.94 -10.11
N ARG A 304 5.15 4.04 -10.34
CA ARG A 304 5.05 2.98 -11.36
C ARG A 304 5.84 1.82 -10.83
N SER A 305 5.11 0.89 -10.26
CA SER A 305 5.81 -0.20 -9.66
C SER A 305 6.20 -1.18 -10.81
N GLN A 306 7.42 -1.74 -10.79
CA GLN A 306 7.91 -2.91 -11.57
C GLN A 306 8.63 -3.91 -10.64
N ILE A 307 8.54 -5.22 -10.91
CA ILE A 307 8.99 -6.31 -10.00
C ILE A 307 10.51 -6.32 -9.87
N ARG A 308 11.05 -6.19 -8.65
CA ARG A 308 12.47 -6.44 -8.35
C ARG A 308 12.66 -7.03 -6.95
N SER A 309 13.43 -8.12 -6.87
CA SER A 309 13.79 -8.80 -5.63
C SER A 309 15.27 -8.62 -5.32
N MET A 310 15.62 -8.34 -4.05
CA MET A 310 16.97 -8.52 -3.55
C MET A 310 16.97 -9.60 -2.48
N ALA A 311 17.72 -10.67 -2.72
CA ALA A 311 18.06 -11.61 -1.67
C ALA A 311 19.28 -11.05 -0.92
N LEU A 312 19.08 -10.62 0.32
CA LEU A 312 20.17 -10.35 1.24
C LEU A 312 20.67 -11.70 1.75
N ARG A 313 21.82 -12.12 1.24
CA ARG A 313 22.55 -13.28 1.76
C ARG A 313 23.31 -12.80 2.98
N GLU A 314 22.92 -13.24 4.17
CA GLU A 314 23.68 -12.87 5.36
C GLU A 314 25.07 -13.51 5.34
N LEU A 315 26.06 -12.67 5.62
CA LEU A 315 27.44 -12.98 5.94
C LEU A 315 27.49 -13.82 7.23
N LEU A 316 27.31 -15.13 7.09
CA LEU A 316 27.75 -16.08 8.11
C LEU A 316 28.62 -17.14 7.45
N SER A 317 29.88 -16.78 7.26
CA SER A 317 30.96 -17.76 7.16
C SER A 317 32.17 -17.22 7.94
N THR A 318 32.29 -17.73 9.17
CA THR A 318 33.49 -17.82 10.04
C THR A 318 34.36 -16.59 10.24
#